data_AF-A0A2N8ZL40-F1
#
_entry.id   AF-A0A2N8ZL40-F1
#
_cell.length_a   1.000
_cell.length_b   1.000
_cell.length_c   1.000
_cell.angle_alpha   90.00
_cell.angle_beta   90.00
_cell.angle_gamma   90.00
#
_symmetry.space_group_name_H-M   'P 1'
#
loop_
_entity.id
_entity.type
_entity.pdbx_description
1 polymer ?
#
loop_
_entity_poly.entity_id
_entity_poly.type
_entity_poly.pdbx_seq_one_letter_code
_entity_poly.pdbx_strand_id
1 'polypeptide(L)'
;MQTPTGAEVDNDGCEAYVESEETYQLKILFNNDSDKIERGFEQQIKGLANFLEIYSSTSVEIQGYASRVGGAAHNLELSIRRANSVRDTLIGFGIDEQRVKIVGYGDTVLSRLGSDEATHAGNRRVTATVVGHKGNVKDEWTIFTTIPKQD
;
A
#
# COMPACT_ATOMS: atom_id res chain seq x y z
N MET A 1 -42.30 33.79 26.54
CA MET A 1 -41.04 33.03 26.39
C MET A 1 -40.77 32.32 27.71
N GLN A 2 -40.72 30.99 27.72
CA GLN A 2 -39.69 30.16 28.35
C GLN A 2 -40.21 28.72 28.51
N THR A 3 -39.56 27.83 27.78
CA THR A 3 -39.68 26.37 27.86
C THR A 3 -39.17 25.90 29.23
N PRO A 4 -39.76 24.86 29.87
CA PRO A 4 -39.39 24.45 31.23
C PRO A 4 -38.01 23.78 31.31
N THR A 5 -37.34 23.98 32.44
CA THR A 5 -36.09 23.32 32.86
C THR A 5 -36.22 21.80 32.82
N GLY A 6 -35.39 21.14 32.03
CA GLY A 6 -35.35 19.67 31.92
C GLY A 6 -35.03 19.14 30.52
N ALA A 7 -34.92 19.99 29.50
CA ALA A 7 -34.28 19.60 28.25
C ALA A 7 -32.76 19.66 28.43
N GLU A 8 -32.13 18.55 28.77
CA GLU A 8 -30.74 18.36 28.37
C GLU A 8 -30.73 18.32 26.84
N VAL A 9 -30.35 19.46 26.26
CA VAL A 9 -29.92 19.54 24.87
C VAL A 9 -28.43 19.22 24.88
N ASP A 10 -28.07 17.95 24.79
CA ASP A 10 -26.70 17.60 24.42
C ASP A 10 -26.56 17.79 22.91
N ASN A 11 -25.90 18.89 22.54
CA ASN A 11 -25.44 19.10 21.17
C ASN A 11 -24.08 18.43 20.94
N ASP A 12 -23.86 17.27 21.55
CA ASP A 12 -22.67 16.46 21.31
C ASP A 12 -22.94 15.49 20.16
N GLY A 13 -23.31 16.08 19.02
CA GLY A 13 -23.08 15.47 17.72
C GLY A 13 -21.58 15.44 17.43
N CYS A 14 -20.83 14.67 18.22
CA CYS A 14 -19.46 14.31 17.84
C CYS A 14 -19.57 13.27 16.74
N GLU A 15 -19.27 13.68 15.51
CA GLU A 15 -19.08 12.78 14.38
C GLU A 15 -18.05 11.72 14.79
N ALA A 16 -18.50 10.49 15.01
CA ALA A 16 -17.60 9.39 15.32
C ALA A 16 -16.84 9.04 14.05
N TYR A 17 -15.66 9.65 13.85
CA TYR A 17 -14.73 9.26 12.80
C TYR A 17 -14.23 7.85 13.12
N VAL A 18 -14.58 6.89 12.28
CA VAL A 18 -13.92 5.58 12.29
C VAL A 18 -12.68 5.71 11.41
N GLU A 19 -11.53 5.91 12.04
CA GLU A 19 -10.24 5.76 11.38
C GLU A 19 -9.93 4.26 11.27
N SER A 20 -9.97 3.73 10.06
CA SER A 20 -9.47 2.38 9.79
C SER A 20 -8.08 2.48 9.17
N GLU A 21 -7.12 1.75 9.75
CA GLU A 21 -5.77 1.59 9.21
C GLU A 21 -5.61 0.17 8.69
N GLU A 22 -5.19 0.04 7.43
CA GLU A 22 -4.84 -1.25 6.83
C GLU A 22 -3.43 -1.21 6.29
N THR A 23 -2.71 -2.33 6.36
CA THR A 23 -1.34 -2.44 5.82
C THR A 23 -1.29 -3.47 4.70
N TYR A 24 -0.63 -3.13 3.60
CA TYR A 24 -0.33 -4.05 2.51
C TYR A 24 1.18 -4.20 2.35
N GLN A 25 1.64 -5.45 2.18
CA GLN A 25 3.05 -5.78 1.97
C GLN A 25 3.23 -6.52 0.65
N LEU A 26 4.23 -6.09 -0.12
CA LEU A 26 4.63 -6.71 -1.37
C LEU A 26 6.04 -7.30 -1.22
N LYS A 27 6.22 -8.52 -1.74
CA LYS A 27 7.55 -9.13 -1.89
C LYS A 27 7.62 -9.95 -3.18
N ILE A 28 8.45 -9.49 -4.10
CA ILE A 28 8.65 -10.13 -5.41
C ILE A 28 10.07 -10.65 -5.48
N LEU A 29 10.24 -11.89 -5.94
CA LEU A 29 11.56 -12.49 -6.16
C LEU A 29 11.90 -12.48 -7.64
N PHE A 30 13.20 -12.41 -7.94
CA PHE A 30 13.71 -12.34 -9.30
C PHE A 30 14.74 -13.44 -9.59
N ASN A 31 14.75 -13.88 -10.85
CA ASN A 31 15.79 -14.73 -11.37
C ASN A 31 17.16 -14.01 -11.38
N ASN A 32 18.21 -14.81 -11.49
CA ASN A 32 19.55 -14.28 -11.56
C ASN A 32 19.70 -13.31 -12.75
N ASP A 33 20.35 -12.18 -12.49
CA ASP A 33 20.60 -11.11 -13.46
C ASP A 33 19.37 -10.66 -14.29
N SER A 34 18.17 -10.75 -13.70
CA SER A 34 16.93 -10.38 -14.37
C SER A 34 16.10 -9.41 -13.54
N ASP A 35 15.39 -8.54 -14.26
CA ASP A 35 14.34 -7.61 -13.82
C ASP A 35 12.95 -8.02 -14.32
N LYS A 36 12.84 -9.17 -14.99
CA LYS A 36 11.56 -9.69 -15.46
C LYS A 36 10.73 -10.19 -14.28
N ILE A 37 9.51 -9.66 -14.17
CA ILE A 37 8.50 -10.15 -13.24
C ILE A 37 7.91 -11.45 -13.79
N GLU A 38 7.88 -12.49 -12.97
CA GLU A 38 7.19 -13.73 -13.32
C GLU A 38 5.68 -13.59 -13.14
N ARG A 39 4.91 -14.27 -13.98
CA ARG A 39 3.43 -14.23 -13.97
C ARG A 39 2.83 -14.52 -12.59
N GLY A 40 3.47 -15.36 -11.79
CA GLY A 40 3.03 -15.67 -10.43
C GLY A 40 2.98 -14.46 -9.48
N PHE A 41 3.74 -13.40 -9.76
CA PHE A 41 3.78 -12.18 -8.96
C PHE A 41 2.86 -11.07 -9.48
N GLU A 42 2.36 -11.16 -10.72
CA GLU A 42 1.47 -10.14 -11.29
C GLU A 42 0.21 -9.93 -10.43
N GLN A 43 -0.34 -11.01 -9.86
CA GLN A 43 -1.52 -10.91 -8.98
C GLN A 43 -1.22 -10.19 -7.66
N GLN A 44 0.01 -10.29 -7.14
CA GLN A 44 0.39 -9.55 -5.93
C GLN A 44 0.54 -8.06 -6.24
N ILE A 45 1.10 -7.71 -7.40
CA ILE A 45 1.19 -6.32 -7.85
C ILE A 45 -0.21 -5.74 -8.07
N LYS A 46 -1.12 -6.52 -8.67
CA LYS A 46 -2.52 -6.12 -8.83
C LYS A 46 -3.22 -5.90 -7.49
N GLY A 47 -2.94 -6.75 -6.50
CA GLY A 47 -3.46 -6.55 -5.13
C GLY A 47 -2.99 -5.24 -4.50
N LEU A 48 -1.71 -4.88 -4.69
CA LEU A 48 -1.19 -3.58 -4.26
C LEU A 48 -1.84 -2.42 -5.03
N ALA A 49 -2.05 -2.56 -6.34
CA ALA A 49 -2.75 -1.54 -7.14
C ALA A 49 -4.16 -1.29 -6.60
N ASN A 50 -4.96 -2.35 -6.41
CA ASN A 50 -6.29 -2.24 -5.82
C ASN A 50 -6.27 -1.58 -4.44
N PHE A 51 -5.27 -1.90 -3.60
CA PHE A 51 -5.09 -1.24 -2.31
C PHE A 51 -4.87 0.28 -2.48
N LEU A 52 -3.99 0.68 -3.40
CA LEU A 52 -3.72 2.09 -3.69
C LEU A 52 -4.92 2.80 -4.34
N GLU A 53 -5.82 2.10 -5.03
CA GLU A 53 -7.08 2.68 -5.51
C GLU A 53 -8.05 2.97 -4.37
N ILE A 54 -8.19 2.04 -3.42
CA ILE A 54 -9.04 2.22 -2.22
C ILE A 54 -8.52 3.39 -1.37
N TYR A 55 -7.20 3.48 -1.20
CA TYR A 55 -6.54 4.51 -0.39
C TYR A 55 -5.85 5.54 -1.30
N SER A 56 -6.65 6.33 -2.02
CA SER A 56 -6.18 7.26 -3.06
C SER A 56 -5.19 8.35 -2.59
N SER A 57 -5.22 8.71 -1.30
CA SER A 57 -4.29 9.66 -0.69
C SER A 57 -2.90 9.06 -0.39
N THR A 58 -2.77 7.74 -0.45
CA THR A 58 -1.56 7.03 -0.03
C THR A 58 -0.55 6.92 -1.17
N SER A 59 0.74 7.02 -0.87
CA SER A 59 1.82 6.75 -1.84
C SER A 59 2.62 5.52 -1.40
N VAL A 60 3.32 4.88 -2.35
CA VAL A 60 4.13 3.69 -2.08
C VAL A 60 5.58 3.91 -2.50
N GLU A 61 6.51 3.39 -1.69
CA GLU A 61 7.92 3.25 -2.04
C GLU A 61 8.24 1.80 -2.41
N ILE A 62 8.77 1.60 -3.60
CA ILE A 62 9.19 0.31 -4.14
C ILE A 62 10.71 0.20 -3.99
N GLN A 63 11.14 -0.77 -3.19
CA GLN A 63 12.54 -0.95 -2.83
C GLN A 63 13.12 -2.16 -3.54
N GLY A 64 14.12 -1.95 -4.40
CA GLY A 64 14.81 -2.99 -5.14
C GLY A 64 16.11 -3.44 -4.46
N TYR A 65 16.40 -4.75 -4.56
CA TYR A 65 17.58 -5.37 -3.99
C TYR A 65 18.23 -6.37 -4.96
N ALA A 66 19.52 -6.60 -4.77
CA ALA A 66 20.33 -7.58 -5.49
C ALA A 66 21.08 -8.50 -4.53
N SER A 67 21.54 -9.64 -5.04
CA SER A 67 22.45 -10.53 -4.32
C SER A 67 23.87 -9.97 -4.33
N ARG A 68 24.69 -10.32 -3.33
CA ARG A 68 26.10 -9.92 -3.21
C ARG A 68 27.04 -10.47 -4.31
N VAL A 69 26.53 -11.27 -5.24
CA VAL A 69 27.30 -11.78 -6.38
C VAL A 69 27.32 -10.71 -7.46
N GLY A 70 28.49 -10.45 -8.03
CA GLY A 70 28.68 -9.42 -9.06
C GLY A 70 29.29 -8.12 -8.52
N GLY A 71 29.34 -7.10 -9.36
CA GLY A 71 29.87 -5.78 -9.00
C GLY A 71 28.80 -4.92 -8.33
N ALA A 72 29.19 -4.15 -7.31
CA ALA A 72 28.27 -3.29 -6.56
C ALA A 72 27.50 -2.28 -7.45
N ALA A 73 28.18 -1.66 -8.43
CA ALA A 73 27.53 -0.75 -9.38
C ALA A 73 26.47 -1.44 -10.23
N HIS A 74 26.79 -2.63 -10.78
CA HIS A 74 25.84 -3.45 -11.52
C HIS A 74 24.66 -3.87 -10.67
N ASN A 75 24.91 -4.29 -9.43
CA ASN A 75 23.88 -4.69 -8.48
C ASN A 75 22.94 -3.54 -8.13
N LEU A 76 23.48 -2.33 -7.95
CA LEU A 76 22.70 -1.12 -7.74
C LEU A 76 21.80 -0.83 -8.95
N GLU A 77 22.34 -0.80 -10.16
CA GLU A 77 21.56 -0.58 -11.38
C GLU A 77 20.48 -1.65 -11.58
N LEU A 78 20.81 -2.93 -11.38
CA LEU A 78 19.86 -4.04 -11.49
C LEU A 78 18.73 -3.93 -10.47
N SER A 79 19.04 -3.50 -9.25
CA SER A 79 18.04 -3.27 -8.21
C SER A 79 17.07 -2.13 -8.59
N ILE A 80 17.58 -1.06 -9.21
CA ILE A 80 16.76 0.05 -9.73
C ILE A 80 15.88 -0.43 -10.89
N ARG A 81 16.41 -1.23 -11.83
CA ARG A 81 15.62 -1.80 -12.93
C ARG A 81 14.46 -2.65 -12.43
N ARG A 82 14.71 -3.53 -11.46
CA ARG A 82 13.66 -4.33 -10.81
C ARG A 82 12.55 -3.49 -10.18
N ALA A 83 12.93 -2.43 -9.45
CA ALA A 83 11.97 -1.52 -8.85
C ALA A 83 11.15 -0.78 -9.92
N ASN A 84 11.78 -0.37 -11.03
CA ASN A 84 11.09 0.20 -12.18
C ASN A 84 10.09 -0.79 -12.80
N SER A 85 10.45 -2.05 -13.01
CA SER A 85 9.52 -3.05 -13.57
C SER A 85 8.24 -3.18 -12.75
N VAL A 86 8.36 -3.14 -11.42
CA VAL A 86 7.19 -3.19 -10.51
C VAL A 86 6.38 -1.90 -10.60
N ARG A 87 7.04 -0.74 -10.60
CA ARG A 87 6.40 0.57 -10.79
C ARG A 87 5.63 0.64 -12.10
N ASP A 88 6.25 0.25 -13.21
CA ASP A 88 5.64 0.31 -14.53
C ASP A 88 4.44 -0.64 -14.62
N THR A 89 4.50 -1.78 -13.92
CA THR A 89 3.35 -2.68 -13.79
C THR A 89 2.20 -2.04 -12.99
N LEU A 90 2.50 -1.32 -11.89
CA LEU A 90 1.48 -0.58 -11.12
C LEU A 90 0.85 0.54 -11.97
N ILE A 91 1.66 1.28 -12.72
CA ILE A 91 1.18 2.32 -13.65
C ILE A 91 0.30 1.69 -14.75
N GLY A 92 0.69 0.52 -15.26
CA GLY A 92 -0.13 -0.26 -16.20
C GLY A 92 -1.48 -0.71 -15.63
N PHE A 93 -1.61 -0.80 -14.31
CA PHE A 93 -2.88 -1.03 -13.61
C PHE A 93 -3.65 0.26 -13.29
N GLY A 94 -3.13 1.44 -13.65
CA GLY A 94 -3.82 2.72 -13.50
C GLY A 94 -3.38 3.56 -12.30
N ILE A 95 -2.33 3.15 -11.57
CA ILE A 95 -1.80 3.95 -10.47
C ILE A 95 -1.00 5.14 -11.01
N ASP A 96 -1.29 6.33 -10.47
CA ASP A 96 -0.56 7.55 -10.83
C ASP A 96 0.94 7.40 -10.54
N GLU A 97 1.76 7.74 -11.52
CA GLU A 97 3.22 7.72 -11.45
C GLU A 97 3.76 8.51 -10.25
N GLN A 98 3.12 9.62 -9.89
CA GLN A 98 3.54 10.49 -8.78
C GLN A 98 3.37 9.81 -7.41
N ARG A 99 2.51 8.78 -7.32
CA ARG A 99 2.26 8.02 -6.10
C ARG A 99 3.22 6.85 -5.91
N VAL A 100 4.10 6.58 -6.88
CA VAL A 100 5.03 5.45 -6.84
C VAL A 100 6.47 5.96 -6.90
N LYS A 101 7.16 5.86 -5.76
CA LYS A 101 8.60 6.14 -5.65
C LYS A 101 9.39 4.85 -5.73
N ILE A 102 10.62 4.92 -6.21
CA ILE A 102 11.54 3.78 -6.26
C ILE A 102 12.84 4.10 -5.54
N VAL A 103 13.43 3.09 -4.92
CA VAL A 103 14.76 3.13 -4.33
C VAL A 103 15.49 1.84 -4.67
N GLY A 104 16.70 1.94 -5.20
CA GLY A 104 17.58 0.79 -5.41
C GLY A 104 18.64 0.71 -4.31
N TYR A 105 18.68 -0.41 -3.59
CA TYR A 105 19.68 -0.65 -2.54
C TYR A 105 20.89 -1.45 -3.04
N GLY A 106 20.82 -2.01 -4.25
CA GLY A 106 21.83 -2.95 -4.73
C GLY A 106 21.98 -4.13 -3.77
N ASP A 107 23.22 -4.46 -3.44
CA ASP A 107 23.58 -5.54 -2.51
C ASP A 107 23.96 -5.05 -1.11
N THR A 108 23.66 -3.78 -0.78
CA THR A 108 23.98 -3.18 0.53
C THR A 108 23.05 -3.67 1.64
N VAL A 109 21.83 -4.14 1.32
CA VAL A 109 20.83 -4.61 2.28
C VAL A 109 20.39 -6.05 1.97
N LEU A 110 21.02 -7.01 2.65
CA LEU A 110 20.75 -8.43 2.50
C LEU A 110 19.71 -8.91 3.52
N SER A 111 18.70 -9.64 3.05
CA SER A 111 17.69 -10.30 3.92
C SER A 111 18.15 -11.65 4.43
N ARG A 112 19.06 -12.30 3.69
CA ARG A 112 19.65 -13.59 4.03
C ARG A 112 21.16 -13.50 3.94
N LEU A 113 21.83 -14.03 4.95
CA LEU A 113 23.29 -14.12 5.00
C LEU A 113 23.73 -15.51 4.53
N GLY A 114 24.81 -15.58 3.77
CA GLY A 114 25.29 -16.82 3.16
C GLY A 114 25.74 -16.62 1.70
N SER A 115 26.14 -17.73 1.08
CA SER A 115 26.68 -17.76 -0.29
C SER A 115 26.13 -18.92 -1.13
N ASP A 116 25.06 -19.56 -0.67
CA ASP A 116 24.34 -20.58 -1.45
C ASP A 116 23.29 -19.92 -2.37
N GLU A 117 22.84 -20.66 -3.38
CA GLU A 117 21.89 -20.14 -4.36
C GLU A 117 20.52 -19.77 -3.73
N ALA A 118 20.06 -20.48 -2.70
CA ALA A 118 18.79 -20.14 -2.05
C ALA A 118 18.88 -18.82 -1.26
N THR A 119 20.06 -18.51 -0.71
CA THR A 119 20.38 -17.21 -0.12
C THR A 119 20.40 -16.12 -1.18
N HIS A 120 21.08 -16.34 -2.31
CA HIS A 120 21.11 -15.37 -3.41
C HIS A 120 19.72 -15.10 -3.98
N ALA A 121 18.93 -16.15 -4.24
CA ALA A 121 17.55 -16.04 -4.70
C ALA A 121 16.67 -15.24 -3.74
N GLY A 122 16.80 -15.45 -2.42
CA GLY A 122 16.06 -14.67 -1.44
C GLY A 122 16.44 -13.18 -1.40
N ASN A 123 17.69 -12.85 -1.77
CA ASN A 123 18.17 -11.48 -1.80
C ASN A 123 17.82 -10.72 -3.08
N ARG A 124 17.63 -11.41 -4.20
CA ARG A 124 17.13 -10.84 -5.46
C ARG A 124 15.63 -10.56 -5.34
N ARG A 125 15.28 -9.40 -4.78
CA ARG A 125 13.89 -9.08 -4.45
C ARG A 125 13.53 -7.63 -4.68
N VAL A 126 12.23 -7.37 -4.76
CA VAL A 126 11.62 -6.05 -4.56
C VAL A 126 10.64 -6.16 -3.40
N THR A 127 10.61 -5.15 -2.53
CA THR A 127 9.64 -5.04 -1.44
C THR A 127 8.94 -3.70 -1.43
N ALA A 128 7.70 -3.69 -0.94
CA ALA A 128 6.99 -2.46 -0.61
C ALA A 128 6.14 -2.71 0.64
N THR A 129 5.94 -1.67 1.43
CA THR A 129 4.99 -1.68 2.55
C THR A 129 4.25 -0.36 2.53
N VAL A 130 2.94 -0.43 2.63
CA VAL A 130 2.08 0.74 2.56
C VAL A 130 0.99 0.63 3.60
N VAL A 131 0.69 1.75 4.26
CA VAL A 131 -0.39 1.88 5.25
C VAL A 131 -1.42 2.83 4.66
N GLY A 132 -2.65 2.37 4.55
CA GLY A 132 -3.80 3.13 4.09
C GLY A 132 -4.62 3.58 5.30
N HIS A 133 -4.96 4.86 5.33
CA HIS A 133 -5.86 5.43 6.34
C HIS A 133 -7.16 5.83 5.66
N LYS A 134 -8.31 5.42 6.23
CA LYS A 134 -9.63 5.85 5.77
C LYS A 134 -10.42 6.37 6.96
N GLY A 135 -10.75 7.66 6.94
CA GLY A 135 -11.77 8.22 7.82
C GLY A 135 -13.13 8.07 7.16
N ASN A 136 -14.06 7.36 7.80
CA ASN A 136 -15.47 7.41 7.41
C ASN A 136 -16.22 8.29 8.41
N VAL A 137 -16.98 9.27 7.91
CA VAL A 137 -18.00 9.94 8.71
C VAL A 137 -19.12 8.92 8.92
N LYS A 138 -19.47 8.64 10.17
CA LYS A 138 -20.62 7.79 10.48
C LYS A 138 -21.88 8.59 10.15
N ASP A 139 -22.54 8.29 9.04
CA ASP A 139 -23.82 8.90 8.67
C ASP A 139 -24.92 8.43 9.65
N GLU A 140 -25.07 9.10 10.80
CA GLU A 140 -26.16 8.85 11.75
C GLU A 140 -27.34 9.81 11.56
N TRP A 141 -27.96 9.92 10.38
CA TRP A 141 -29.30 10.54 10.31
C TRP A 141 -30.18 9.93 9.20
N THR A 142 -30.99 8.92 9.55
CA THR A 142 -32.30 8.69 8.90
C THR A 142 -33.42 8.94 9.90
N ILE A 143 -33.68 10.20 10.22
CA ILE A 143 -34.97 10.59 10.81
C ILE A 143 -35.92 10.98 9.69
N PHE A 144 -36.59 9.98 9.09
CA PHE A 144 -37.87 10.18 8.43
C PHE A 144 -38.74 8.93 8.57
N THR A 145 -39.38 8.77 9.72
CA THR A 145 -40.66 8.05 9.78
C THR A 145 -41.65 8.97 10.48
N THR A 146 -42.34 9.80 9.70
CA THR A 146 -43.58 10.43 10.15
C THR A 146 -44.56 9.32 10.55
N ILE A 147 -44.86 9.24 11.85
CA ILE A 147 -45.96 8.42 12.37
C ILE A 147 -47.26 9.06 11.82
N PRO A 148 -48.08 8.36 11.01
CA PRO A 148 -49.39 8.90 10.67
C PRO A 148 -50.23 8.93 11.95
N LYS A 149 -50.74 10.12 12.31
CA LYS A 149 -51.82 10.22 13.31
C LYS A 149 -53.05 9.53 12.73
N GLN A 150 -53.51 8.48 13.42
CA GLN A 150 -54.87 8.00 13.26
C GLN A 150 -55.79 9.00 13.97
N ASP A 151 -56.73 9.56 13.22
CA ASP A 151 -58.07 9.97 13.67
C ASP A 151 -59.02 9.87 12.46
#